data_AF-A0A563D636-F1
#
_entry.id   AF-A0A563D636-F1
#
_cell.length_a   1.000
_cell.length_b   1.000
_cell.length_c   1.000
_cell.angle_alpha   90.00
_cell.angle_beta   90.00
_cell.angle_gamma   90.00
#
_symmetry.space_group_name_H-M   'P 1'
#
loop_
_entity.id
_entity.type
_entity.pdbx_description
1 polymer ?
#
loop_
_entity_poly.entity_id
_entity_poly.type
_entity_poly.pdbx_seq_one_letter_code
_entity_poly.pdbx_strand_id
1 'polypeptide(L)'
;MSQQDFTMNQLLACKENTDQWSLYTTRQAASDTANNIIRPTLYEFNEDRGYQLSSKLVLKALRLLSQMEVDGLSDARICGIGLKDLSNFYRDPAYDYFMQLLQLDKALENGCDVAEQYMRNLREFDLCPYDSSLDVTVEELYEGLLQTVYDFDMSDGARCALDRGHRMARLTHKVGDYAP
;
A
#
# COMPACT_ATOMS: atom_id res chain seq x y z
N MET A 1 3.91 -16.94 -16.24
CA MET A 1 3.26 -16.49 -14.99
C MET A 1 4.26 -16.06 -13.90
N SER A 2 5.58 -16.00 -14.19
CA SER A 2 6.64 -15.76 -13.18
C SER A 2 6.95 -14.29 -12.87
N GLN A 3 6.47 -13.32 -13.65
CA GLN A 3 6.81 -11.88 -13.48
C GLN A 3 5.75 -11.09 -12.71
N GLN A 4 5.10 -11.71 -11.73
CA GLN A 4 4.09 -11.03 -10.93
C GLN A 4 4.67 -10.70 -9.57
N ASP A 5 4.45 -9.48 -9.10
CA ASP A 5 4.96 -8.99 -7.80
C ASP A 5 4.52 -9.88 -6.63
N PHE A 6 3.25 -10.31 -6.61
CA PHE A 6 2.64 -11.09 -5.52
C PHE A 6 2.00 -12.38 -6.04
N THR A 7 1.98 -13.42 -5.21
CA THR A 7 1.40 -14.73 -5.53
C THR A 7 -0.07 -14.62 -5.93
N MET A 8 -0.86 -13.79 -5.27
CA MET A 8 -2.28 -13.55 -5.60
C MET A 8 -2.50 -13.05 -7.03
N ASN A 9 -1.47 -12.45 -7.66
CA ASN A 9 -1.53 -11.97 -9.06
C ASN A 9 -1.10 -13.04 -10.07
N GLN A 10 -0.73 -14.25 -9.63
CA GLN A 10 -0.39 -15.38 -10.51
C GLN A 10 -1.66 -16.09 -11.00
N LEU A 11 -2.50 -15.34 -11.70
CA LEU A 11 -3.75 -15.78 -12.31
C LEU A 11 -3.70 -15.52 -13.82
N LEU A 12 -4.17 -16.48 -14.62
CA LEU A 12 -4.29 -16.34 -16.06
C LEU A 12 -5.67 -16.84 -16.48
N ALA A 13 -6.53 -15.92 -16.91
CA ALA A 13 -7.80 -16.25 -17.53
C ALA A 13 -7.61 -16.40 -19.04
N CYS A 14 -7.92 -17.58 -19.58
CA CYS A 14 -7.86 -17.86 -21.00
C CYS A 14 -9.25 -18.19 -21.53
N LYS A 15 -9.62 -17.57 -22.64
CA LYS A 15 -10.77 -17.99 -23.42
C LYS A 15 -10.37 -19.16 -24.29
N GLU A 16 -11.00 -20.31 -24.09
CA GLU A 16 -10.80 -21.50 -24.89
C GLU A 16 -11.57 -21.41 -26.21
N ASN A 17 -11.27 -22.31 -27.14
CA ASN A 17 -11.86 -22.37 -28.48
C ASN A 17 -13.39 -22.58 -28.48
N THR A 18 -13.99 -22.89 -27.33
CA THR A 18 -15.41 -23.23 -27.14
C THR A 18 -16.23 -22.17 -26.40
N ASP A 19 -15.78 -20.90 -26.39
CA ASP A 19 -16.38 -19.81 -25.57
C ASP A 19 -16.35 -20.05 -24.05
N GLN A 20 -15.67 -21.10 -23.60
CA GLN A 20 -15.44 -21.37 -22.19
C GLN A 20 -14.23 -20.59 -21.67
N TRP A 21 -14.32 -20.08 -20.45
CA TRP A 21 -13.21 -19.42 -19.77
C TRP A 21 -12.56 -20.38 -18.78
N SER A 22 -11.25 -20.55 -18.91
CA SER A 22 -10.43 -21.34 -18.00
C SER A 22 -9.53 -20.41 -17.19
N LEU A 23 -9.47 -20.65 -15.88
CA LEU A 23 -8.61 -19.92 -14.96
C LEU A 23 -7.43 -20.81 -14.53
N TYR A 24 -6.24 -20.41 -14.92
CA TYR A 24 -4.99 -21.06 -14.53
C TYR A 24 -4.38 -20.31 -13.34
N THR A 25 -4.04 -21.05 -12.28
CA THR A 25 -3.46 -20.51 -11.04
C THR A 25 -2.51 -21.52 -10.41
N THR A 26 -1.58 -21.04 -9.60
CA THR A 26 -0.77 -21.92 -8.75
C THR A 26 -1.54 -22.28 -7.48
N ARG A 27 -1.21 -23.42 -6.85
CA ARG A 27 -1.80 -23.79 -5.55
C ARG A 27 -1.54 -22.72 -4.49
N GLN A 28 -0.36 -22.10 -4.53
CA GLN A 28 0.01 -21.03 -3.60
C GLN A 28 -0.84 -19.78 -3.83
N ALA A 29 -1.01 -19.35 -5.09
CA ALA A 29 -1.85 -18.20 -5.43
C ALA A 29 -3.30 -18.40 -4.99
N ALA A 30 -3.88 -19.59 -5.26
CA ALA A 30 -5.23 -19.92 -4.78
C ALA A 30 -5.33 -19.88 -3.26
N SER A 31 -4.34 -20.44 -2.55
CA SER A 31 -4.31 -20.44 -1.09
C SER A 31 -4.16 -19.02 -0.53
N ASP A 32 -3.24 -18.22 -1.08
CA ASP A 32 -2.97 -16.86 -0.58
C ASP A 32 -4.17 -15.94 -0.82
N THR A 33 -4.82 -16.01 -1.99
CA THR A 33 -6.05 -15.28 -2.28
C THR A 33 -7.19 -15.68 -1.33
N ALA A 34 -7.37 -16.98 -1.06
CA ALA A 34 -8.43 -17.45 -0.17
C ALA A 34 -8.22 -17.08 1.32
N ASN A 35 -6.99 -16.72 1.71
CA ASN A 35 -6.63 -16.42 3.09
C ASN A 35 -6.17 -14.96 3.28
N ASN A 36 -6.45 -14.09 2.30
CA ASN A 36 -6.09 -12.66 2.35
C ASN A 36 -4.57 -12.42 2.58
N ILE A 37 -3.72 -13.27 2.01
CA ILE A 37 -2.27 -13.20 2.19
C ILE A 37 -1.61 -12.43 1.05
N ILE A 38 -0.88 -11.38 1.39
CA ILE A 38 0.02 -10.67 0.48
C ILE A 38 1.41 -11.29 0.62
N ARG A 39 1.84 -12.05 -0.39
CA ARG A 39 3.15 -12.72 -0.41
C ARG A 39 3.90 -12.39 -1.70
N PRO A 40 5.12 -11.83 -1.63
CA PRO A 40 5.98 -11.68 -2.80
C PRO A 40 6.24 -12.99 -3.51
N THR A 41 6.38 -12.95 -4.83
CA THR A 41 6.87 -14.13 -5.56
C THR A 41 8.38 -14.29 -5.38
N LEU A 42 8.89 -15.52 -5.53
CA LEU A 42 10.32 -15.83 -5.33
C LEU A 42 11.24 -14.97 -6.22
N TYR A 43 10.78 -14.59 -7.41
CA TYR A 43 11.55 -13.82 -8.38
C TYR A 43 11.82 -12.37 -7.95
N GLU A 44 11.08 -11.87 -6.96
CA GLU A 44 11.30 -10.52 -6.43
C GLU A 44 12.47 -10.45 -5.45
N PHE A 45 12.92 -11.60 -4.93
CA PHE A 45 14.07 -11.66 -4.03
C PHE A 45 15.37 -11.61 -4.84
N ASN A 46 16.22 -10.64 -4.54
CA ASN A 46 17.47 -10.46 -5.25
C ASN A 46 18.54 -11.42 -4.71
N GLU A 47 18.84 -12.49 -5.45
CA GLU A 47 19.84 -13.51 -5.05
C GLU A 47 21.23 -12.90 -4.82
N ASP A 48 21.66 -11.96 -5.67
CA ASP A 48 22.95 -11.27 -5.57
C ASP A 48 23.06 -10.37 -4.33
N ARG A 49 21.92 -10.06 -3.69
CA ARG A 49 21.82 -9.24 -2.48
C ARG A 49 21.32 -10.04 -1.29
N GLY A 50 21.56 -11.36 -1.27
CA GLY A 50 21.20 -12.21 -0.14
C GLY A 50 19.69 -12.36 0.02
N TYR A 51 18.94 -12.39 -1.08
CA TYR A 51 17.48 -12.47 -1.11
C TYR A 51 16.81 -11.27 -0.42
N GLN A 52 17.32 -10.06 -0.65
CA GLN A 52 16.66 -8.82 -0.22
C GLN A 52 15.55 -8.39 -1.18
N LEU A 53 14.52 -7.72 -0.66
CA LEU A 53 13.42 -7.14 -1.42
C LEU A 53 13.62 -5.64 -1.68
N SER A 54 12.90 -5.13 -2.68
CA SER A 54 12.87 -3.70 -3.00
C SER A 54 11.98 -2.90 -2.07
N SER A 55 12.39 -1.66 -1.75
CA SER A 55 11.54 -0.68 -1.07
C SER A 55 10.21 -0.50 -1.80
N LYS A 56 10.25 -0.54 -3.12
CA LYS A 56 9.06 -0.48 -3.97
C LYS A 56 8.05 -1.58 -3.63
N LEU A 57 8.50 -2.82 -3.56
CA LEU A 57 7.61 -3.95 -3.32
C LEU A 57 7.06 -3.94 -1.89
N VAL A 58 7.89 -3.57 -0.92
CA VAL A 58 7.50 -3.44 0.49
C VAL A 58 6.40 -2.40 0.66
N LEU A 59 6.62 -1.18 0.15
CA LEU A 59 5.64 -0.10 0.24
C LEU A 59 4.36 -0.44 -0.53
N LYS A 60 4.47 -1.14 -1.67
CA LYS A 60 3.31 -1.64 -2.42
C LYS A 60 2.53 -2.71 -1.64
N ALA A 61 3.22 -3.63 -0.97
CA ALA A 61 2.59 -4.66 -0.13
C ALA A 61 1.81 -4.00 1.01
N LEU A 62 2.39 -2.97 1.63
CA LEU A 62 1.77 -2.25 2.71
C LEU A 62 0.54 -1.45 2.25
N ARG A 63 0.61 -0.81 1.07
CA ARG A 63 -0.57 -0.17 0.45
C ARG A 63 -1.68 -1.18 0.19
N LEU A 64 -1.35 -2.37 -0.31
CA LEU A 64 -2.34 -3.44 -0.54
C LEU A 64 -2.95 -3.94 0.76
N LEU A 65 -2.16 -4.11 1.82
CA LEU A 65 -2.67 -4.48 3.15
C LEU A 65 -3.70 -3.46 3.63
N SER A 66 -3.35 -2.18 3.52
CA SER A 66 -4.20 -1.07 3.95
C SER A 66 -5.52 -1.02 3.19
N GLN A 67 -5.49 -1.28 1.88
CA GLN A 67 -6.71 -1.42 1.08
C GLN A 67 -7.57 -2.58 1.57
N MET A 68 -6.98 -3.76 1.76
CA MET A 68 -7.72 -4.95 2.18
C MET A 68 -8.37 -4.76 3.56
N GLU A 69 -7.67 -4.09 4.48
CA GLU A 69 -8.21 -3.76 5.80
C GLU A 69 -9.41 -2.81 5.71
N VAL A 70 -9.33 -1.78 4.87
CA VAL A 70 -10.45 -0.85 4.62
C VAL A 70 -11.63 -1.55 3.94
N ASP A 71 -11.36 -2.50 3.04
CA ASP A 71 -12.37 -3.33 2.38
C ASP A 71 -13.02 -4.36 3.34
N GLY A 72 -12.61 -4.39 4.61
CA GLY A 72 -13.18 -5.25 5.66
C GLY A 72 -12.53 -6.63 5.78
N LEU A 73 -11.40 -6.86 5.11
CA LEU A 73 -10.62 -8.10 5.21
C LEU A 73 -9.66 -8.02 6.40
N SER A 74 -10.22 -8.05 7.62
CA SER A 74 -9.47 -7.81 8.86
C SER A 74 -8.39 -8.86 9.19
N ASP A 75 -8.39 -10.01 8.52
CA ASP A 75 -7.38 -11.06 8.66
C ASP A 75 -6.28 -10.99 7.59
N ALA A 76 -6.32 -9.96 6.74
CA ALA A 76 -5.30 -9.72 5.74
C ALA A 76 -3.92 -9.55 6.39
N ARG A 77 -2.89 -10.12 5.76
CA ARG A 77 -1.52 -10.06 6.29
C ARG A 77 -0.47 -10.19 5.22
N ILE A 78 0.69 -9.60 5.49
CA ILE A 78 1.89 -9.77 4.68
C ILE A 78 2.65 -10.99 5.19
N CYS A 79 3.07 -11.88 4.27
CA CYS A 79 3.83 -13.10 4.59
C CYS A 79 5.09 -13.20 3.75
N GLY A 80 6.12 -13.84 4.31
CA GLY A 80 7.40 -14.06 3.63
C GLY A 80 8.35 -12.86 3.67
N ILE A 81 7.99 -11.79 4.40
CA ILE A 81 8.83 -10.61 4.63
C ILE A 81 8.77 -10.24 6.11
N GLY A 82 9.92 -10.08 6.76
CA GLY A 82 9.99 -9.44 8.07
C GLY A 82 10.04 -7.92 7.90
N LEU A 83 8.89 -7.24 7.98
CA LEU A 83 8.80 -5.80 7.70
C LEU A 83 9.64 -4.91 8.63
N LYS A 84 9.86 -5.36 9.87
CA LYS A 84 10.68 -4.65 10.87
C LYS A 84 12.17 -4.96 10.79
N ASP A 85 12.55 -5.92 9.97
CA ASP A 85 13.95 -6.32 9.82
C ASP A 85 14.50 -5.69 8.55
N LEU A 86 15.15 -4.53 8.73
CA LEU A 86 15.73 -3.73 7.65
C LEU A 86 16.78 -4.50 6.83
N SER A 87 17.35 -5.58 7.37
CA SER A 87 18.29 -6.43 6.62
C SER A 87 17.62 -7.17 5.46
N ASN A 88 16.29 -7.26 5.45
CA ASN A 88 15.51 -7.82 4.34
C ASN A 88 15.40 -6.89 3.12
N PHE A 89 15.91 -5.66 3.19
CA PHE A 89 15.74 -4.66 2.14
C PHE A 89 17.08 -4.17 1.56
N TYR A 90 17.17 -4.04 0.24
CA TYR A 90 18.39 -3.48 -0.36
C TYR A 90 18.51 -1.96 -0.19
N ARG A 91 17.40 -1.29 0.16
CA ARG A 91 17.30 0.13 0.48
C ARG A 91 16.23 0.30 1.53
N ASP A 92 16.49 1.16 2.51
CA ASP A 92 15.54 1.47 3.56
C ASP A 92 14.26 2.10 2.96
N PRO A 93 13.08 1.47 3.11
CA PRO A 93 11.83 2.00 2.59
C PRO A 93 11.44 3.37 3.19
N ALA A 94 11.85 3.68 4.42
CA ALA A 94 11.59 4.98 5.04
C ALA A 94 12.28 6.13 4.29
N TYR A 95 13.42 5.88 3.65
CA TYR A 95 14.20 6.86 2.90
C TYR A 95 13.99 6.81 1.38
N ASP A 96 13.08 5.96 0.88
CA ASP A 96 12.73 5.97 -0.54
C ASP A 96 11.55 6.92 -0.82
N TYR A 97 11.83 8.23 -0.73
CA TYR A 97 10.80 9.27 -0.79
C TYR A 97 9.96 9.26 -2.07
N PHE A 98 10.57 8.94 -3.22
CA PHE A 98 9.83 8.78 -4.47
C PHE A 98 8.82 7.63 -4.35
N MET A 99 9.24 6.47 -3.84
CA MET A 99 8.33 5.34 -3.68
C MET A 99 7.28 5.56 -2.59
N GLN A 100 7.62 6.28 -1.51
CA GLN A 100 6.67 6.71 -0.48
C GLN A 100 5.57 7.59 -1.08
N LEU A 101 5.96 8.64 -1.82
CA LEU A 101 5.02 9.53 -2.50
C LEU A 101 4.15 8.76 -3.50
N LEU A 102 4.76 7.91 -4.32
CA LEU A 102 4.04 7.11 -5.31
C LEU A 102 3.01 6.15 -4.67
N GLN A 103 3.33 5.49 -3.56
CA GLN A 103 2.37 4.61 -2.91
C GLN A 103 1.30 5.37 -2.14
N LEU A 104 1.63 6.55 -1.57
CA LEU A 104 0.66 7.41 -0.92
C LEU A 104 -0.34 8.01 -1.93
N ASP A 105 0.13 8.48 -3.09
CA ASP A 105 -0.71 8.93 -4.20
C ASP A 105 -1.67 7.83 -4.63
N LYS A 106 -1.17 6.61 -4.84
CA LYS A 106 -2.01 5.44 -5.15
C LYS A 106 -2.96 5.05 -4.03
N ALA A 107 -2.61 5.27 -2.76
CA ALA A 107 -3.51 5.02 -1.65
C ALA A 107 -4.67 6.02 -1.71
N LEU A 108 -4.37 7.30 -1.92
CA LEU A 108 -5.37 8.37 -2.09
C LEU A 108 -6.27 8.13 -3.30
N GLU A 109 -5.74 7.63 -4.42
CA GLU A 109 -6.55 7.23 -5.59
C GLU A 109 -7.64 6.20 -5.23
N ASN A 110 -7.38 5.34 -4.23
CA ASN A 110 -8.34 4.35 -3.77
C ASN A 110 -9.24 4.86 -2.62
N GLY A 111 -8.90 5.97 -1.97
CA GLY A 111 -9.70 6.59 -0.93
C GLY A 111 -8.87 7.26 0.18
N CYS A 112 -9.44 8.28 0.83
CA CYS A 112 -8.78 8.93 1.98
C CYS A 112 -8.63 7.97 3.16
N ASP A 113 -9.61 7.10 3.38
CA ASP A 113 -9.56 6.02 4.38
C ASP A 113 -8.44 5.02 4.12
N VAL A 114 -8.20 4.65 2.85
CA VAL A 114 -7.07 3.81 2.44
C VAL A 114 -5.73 4.52 2.71
N ALA A 115 -5.62 5.81 2.40
CA ALA A 115 -4.42 6.59 2.67
C ALA A 115 -4.16 6.77 4.19
N GLU A 116 -5.21 7.00 4.98
CA GLU A 116 -5.10 7.05 6.44
C GLU A 116 -4.66 5.70 7.02
N GLN A 117 -5.25 4.59 6.55
CA GLN A 117 -4.85 3.25 6.98
C GLN A 117 -3.42 2.93 6.55
N TYR A 118 -3.02 3.36 5.35
CA TYR A 118 -1.64 3.24 4.87
C TYR A 118 -0.64 3.96 5.77
N MET A 119 -0.94 5.17 6.22
CA MET A 119 -0.10 5.86 7.19
C MET A 119 -0.04 5.17 8.56
N ARG A 120 -1.16 4.62 9.05
CA ARG A 120 -1.16 3.84 10.30
C ARG A 120 -0.23 2.63 10.16
N ASN A 121 -0.32 1.92 9.04
CA ASN A 121 0.53 0.78 8.76
C ASN A 121 2.00 1.18 8.61
N LEU A 122 2.33 2.30 7.95
CA LEU A 122 3.70 2.82 7.90
C LEU A 122 4.27 3.04 9.31
N ARG A 123 3.47 3.57 10.24
CA ARG A 123 3.87 3.77 11.65
C ARG A 123 4.05 2.45 12.38
N GLU A 124 3.11 1.52 12.23
CA GLU A 124 3.15 0.22 12.90
C GLU A 124 4.42 -0.57 12.55
N PHE A 125 4.85 -0.50 11.28
CA PHE A 125 6.02 -1.21 10.79
C PHE A 125 7.31 -0.39 10.83
N ASP A 126 7.32 0.79 11.44
CA ASP A 126 8.49 1.66 11.56
C ASP A 126 9.07 2.06 10.17
N LEU A 127 8.18 2.26 9.18
CA LEU A 127 8.49 2.57 7.78
C LEU A 127 8.09 4.00 7.37
N CYS A 128 7.68 4.84 8.31
CA CYS A 128 7.32 6.22 7.99
C CYS A 128 8.53 7.01 7.44
N PRO A 129 8.32 7.84 6.42
CA PRO A 129 9.35 8.77 5.99
C PRO A 129 9.54 9.86 7.04
N TYR A 130 10.77 10.37 7.12
CA TYR A 130 11.24 11.28 8.16
C TYR A 130 11.25 10.63 9.56
N ASP A 131 12.00 11.25 10.48
CA ASP A 131 12.01 10.87 11.91
C ASP A 131 10.67 11.34 12.54
N SER A 132 9.60 10.67 12.13
CA SER A 132 8.20 11.10 12.26
C SER A 132 7.65 10.77 13.65
N SER A 133 8.26 11.44 14.62
CA SER A 133 7.69 11.66 15.96
C SER A 133 6.47 12.61 15.95
N LEU A 134 6.08 13.13 14.78
CA LEU A 134 5.01 14.10 14.59
C LEU A 134 3.75 13.42 14.02
N ASP A 135 2.62 13.66 14.69
CA ASP A 135 1.29 13.24 14.24
C ASP A 135 0.85 14.09 13.04
N VAL A 136 1.45 13.80 11.88
CA VAL A 136 1.13 14.47 10.60
C VAL A 136 -0.09 13.84 9.95
N THR A 137 -0.86 14.67 9.26
CA THR A 137 -1.98 14.26 8.41
C THR A 137 -1.50 13.68 7.08
N VAL A 138 -2.40 13.02 6.35
CA VAL A 138 -2.15 12.51 4.98
C VAL A 138 -1.69 13.63 4.05
N GLU A 139 -2.35 14.78 4.12
CA GLU A 139 -2.03 15.94 3.28
C GLU A 139 -0.65 16.52 3.61
N GLU A 140 -0.35 16.76 4.89
CA GLU A 140 0.95 17.30 5.30
C GLU A 140 2.10 16.37 4.89
N LEU A 141 1.90 15.05 5.04
CA LEU A 141 2.88 14.07 4.57
C LEU A 141 3.02 14.12 3.05
N TYR A 142 1.91 14.17 2.33
CA TYR A 142 1.90 14.23 0.87
C TYR A 142 2.64 15.46 0.36
N GLU A 143 2.32 16.64 0.89
CA GLU A 143 2.97 17.91 0.53
C GLU A 143 4.46 17.90 0.86
N GLY A 144 4.84 17.40 2.05
CA GLY A 144 6.24 17.30 2.44
C GLY A 144 7.05 16.37 1.52
N LEU A 145 6.48 15.24 1.11
CA LEU A 145 7.09 14.35 0.13
C LEU A 145 7.16 14.99 -1.25
N LEU A 146 6.11 15.67 -1.70
CA LEU A 146 6.06 16.36 -2.99
C LEU A 146 7.12 17.47 -3.10
N GLN A 147 7.40 18.19 -2.01
CA GLN A 147 8.48 19.18 -1.95
C GLN A 147 9.88 18.55 -2.02
N THR A 148 10.01 17.28 -1.63
CA THR A 148 11.29 16.56 -1.58
C THR A 148 11.59 15.81 -2.89
N VAL A 149 10.55 15.35 -3.59
CA VAL A 149 10.67 14.57 -4.82
C VAL A 149 10.53 15.50 -6.03
N TYR A 150 11.59 15.60 -6.83
CA TYR A 150 11.52 16.29 -8.11
C TYR A 150 10.78 15.43 -9.16
N ASP A 151 10.01 16.07 -10.03
CA ASP A 151 9.34 15.43 -11.19
C ASP A 151 8.27 14.39 -10.81
N PHE A 152 7.42 14.72 -9.84
CA PHE A 152 6.24 13.93 -9.51
C PHE A 152 4.97 14.78 -9.67
N ASP A 153 4.07 14.35 -10.55
CA ASP A 153 2.76 14.95 -10.72
C ASP A 153 1.72 14.17 -9.93
N MET A 154 0.98 14.87 -9.07
CA MET A 154 -0.16 14.31 -8.34
C MET A 154 -1.21 13.79 -9.32
N SER A 155 -1.71 12.58 -9.07
CA SER A 155 -2.78 11.99 -9.87
C SER A 155 -4.10 12.74 -9.65
N ASP A 156 -4.96 12.74 -10.68
CA ASP A 156 -6.30 13.34 -10.57
C ASP A 156 -7.15 12.63 -9.50
N GLY A 157 -6.95 11.32 -9.31
CA GLY A 157 -7.60 10.55 -8.26
C GLY A 157 -7.19 11.01 -6.87
N ALA A 158 -5.87 11.18 -6.62
CA ALA A 158 -5.37 11.70 -5.36
C ALA A 158 -5.84 13.12 -5.08
N ARG A 159 -5.81 14.00 -6.10
CA ARG A 159 -6.34 15.37 -5.99
C ARG A 159 -7.80 15.38 -5.59
N CYS A 160 -8.63 14.58 -6.28
CA CYS A 160 -10.06 14.48 -5.97
C CYS A 160 -10.34 13.88 -4.58
N ALA A 161 -9.46 13.02 -4.06
CA ALA A 161 -9.58 12.47 -2.72
C ALA A 161 -9.31 13.56 -1.66
N LEU A 162 -8.18 14.26 -1.77
CA LEU A 162 -7.82 15.37 -0.87
C LEU A 162 -8.88 16.47 -0.86
N ASP A 163 -9.36 16.91 -2.03
CA ASP A 163 -10.43 17.90 -2.15
C ASP A 163 -11.74 17.45 -1.47
N ARG A 164 -12.05 16.15 -1.50
CA ARG A 164 -13.23 15.58 -0.83
C ARG A 164 -13.03 15.49 0.67
N GLY A 165 -11.84 15.11 1.13
CA GLY A 165 -11.44 15.14 2.53
C GLY A 165 -11.63 16.52 3.15
N HIS A 166 -11.27 17.59 2.41
CA HIS A 166 -11.50 18.99 2.81
C HIS A 166 -12.98 19.37 2.93
N ARG A 167 -13.84 18.82 2.06
CA ARG A 167 -15.28 19.13 2.05
C ARG A 167 -16.06 18.36 3.11
N MET A 168 -15.56 17.21 3.55
CA MET A 168 -16.09 16.52 4.73
C MET A 168 -15.50 17.17 5.97
N ALA A 169 -16.00 18.35 6.34
CA ALA A 169 -15.68 18.98 7.63
C ALA A 169 -15.80 17.92 8.74
N ARG A 170 -14.70 17.65 9.45
CA ARG A 170 -14.73 16.80 10.64
C ARG A 170 -15.80 17.38 11.57
N LEU A 171 -16.83 16.60 11.87
CA LEU A 171 -17.80 16.95 12.91
C LEU A 171 -17.06 16.92 14.25
N THR A 172 -16.45 18.04 14.61
CA THR A 172 -15.62 18.18 15.82
C THR A 172 -16.44 18.44 17.07
N HIS A 173 -17.74 18.73 16.93
CA HIS A 173 -18.63 19.11 18.03
C HIS A 173 -20.03 18.52 17.83
N LYS A 174 -20.68 18.14 18.93
CA LYS A 174 -22.08 17.71 18.92
C LYS A 174 -22.99 18.94 19.00
N VAL A 175 -24.04 18.97 18.19
CA VAL A 175 -25.09 19.99 18.29
C VAL A 175 -25.72 19.88 19.68
N GLY A 176 -25.52 20.91 20.52
CA GLY A 176 -26.02 20.96 21.90
C GLY A 176 -24.98 21.33 22.96
N ASP A 177 -23.68 21.25 22.66
CA ASP A 177 -22.61 21.54 23.63
C ASP A 177 -22.45 23.05 23.95
N TYR A 178 -23.18 23.91 23.25
CA TYR A 178 -23.26 25.36 23.46
C TYR A 178 -24.71 25.83 23.63
N ALA A 179 -25.49 25.16 24.47
CA ALA A 179 -26.67 25.81 25.05
C ALA A 179 -26.21 26.63 26.27
N PRO A 180 -26.43 27.97 26.30
CA PRO A 180 -26.04 28.82 27.42
C PRO A 180 -26.83 28.53 28.71
#